data_AF-A0A1I7V286-F1
#
_entry.id   AF-A0A1I7V286-F1
#
_cell.length_a   1.000
_cell.length_b   1.000
_cell.length_c   1.000
_cell.angle_alpha   90.00
_cell.angle_beta   90.00
_cell.angle_gamma   90.00
#
_symmetry.space_group_name_H-M   'P 1'
#
loop_
_entity.id
_entity.type
_entity.pdbx_description
1 polymer ?
#
loop_
_entity_poly.entity_id
_entity_poly.type
_entity_poly.pdbx_seq_one_letter_code
_entity_poly.pdbx_strand_id
1 'polypeptide(L)'
;MLGKSAPNDLVDNVHPGLHSNLSSLASRFVRRAKEVGGATTSAGSSDARETNRQKTSTSQKVWKQGNWQGSEGGESTECGEGIQGKCLQISLAILSFLVIFTSAHTICNGSELSVWSNADVGLLTEKPCTKVIGDIVIANLHGGKRMENYWTVQELYGSLIIENTTDLGSSVNFQNLRRIHATRYPALRIVGNRGLKLAIGARLGSVYTGHAITYMFTDNWPAYMTESQHYTLFYAANSKRPVFFTDNHFITKQCDGWYYKLWTGIFAILCFLVTVVLIGCAFYGRRADKKDKMM
;
A
#
# COMPACT_ATOMS: atom_id res chain seq x y z
N MET A 1 12.01 -64.34 -29.33
CA MET A 1 10.74 -63.89 -28.73
C MET A 1 10.44 -62.52 -29.29
N LEU A 2 9.48 -62.50 -30.23
CA LEU A 2 9.06 -61.36 -31.05
C LEU A 2 7.68 -60.91 -30.53
N GLY A 3 7.51 -59.61 -30.31
CA GLY A 3 6.20 -58.99 -30.01
C GLY A 3 6.30 -57.50 -30.35
N LYS A 4 6.09 -57.15 -31.63
CA LYS A 4 4.84 -56.64 -32.21
C LYS A 4 4.60 -55.15 -31.90
N SER A 5 5.10 -54.35 -32.84
CA SER A 5 4.61 -53.03 -33.22
C SER A 5 3.17 -53.09 -33.76
N ALA A 6 2.35 -52.09 -33.44
CA ALA A 6 1.10 -51.78 -34.13
C ALA A 6 1.13 -50.32 -34.61
N PRO A 7 0.63 -50.02 -35.82
CA PRO A 7 0.72 -48.69 -36.45
C PRO A 7 -0.61 -47.91 -36.46
N ASN A 8 -0.44 -46.59 -36.59
CA ASN A 8 -1.15 -45.61 -37.42
C ASN A 8 -2.68 -45.41 -37.42
N ASP A 9 -3.00 -44.12 -37.54
CA ASP A 9 -4.14 -43.46 -38.20
C ASP A 9 -5.48 -43.43 -37.45
N LEU A 10 -5.85 -42.23 -36.93
CA LEU A 10 -7.20 -41.69 -37.15
C LEU A 10 -7.29 -40.18 -36.90
N VAL A 11 -7.33 -39.44 -38.02
CA VAL A 11 -8.29 -38.39 -38.38
C VAL A 11 -8.26 -37.05 -37.61
N ASP A 12 -7.77 -36.05 -38.36
CA ASP A 12 -8.08 -34.62 -38.25
C ASP A 12 -9.59 -34.35 -38.25
N ASN A 13 -10.06 -33.62 -37.23
CA ASN A 13 -11.32 -32.87 -37.26
C ASN A 13 -11.09 -31.49 -36.65
N VAL A 14 -10.43 -30.62 -37.42
CA VAL A 14 -10.35 -29.20 -37.13
C VAL A 14 -11.64 -28.55 -37.62
N HIS A 15 -12.51 -28.18 -36.68
CA HIS A 15 -13.66 -27.31 -36.94
C HIS A 15 -13.20 -25.84 -37.08
N PRO A 16 -13.38 -25.18 -38.23
CA PRO A 16 -13.19 -23.74 -38.34
C PRO A 16 -14.57 -23.08 -38.20
N GLY A 17 -14.85 -22.44 -37.06
CA GLY A 17 -16.17 -21.83 -36.91
C GLY A 17 -16.48 -21.19 -35.58
N LEU A 18 -15.62 -20.32 -35.05
CA LEU A 18 -16.02 -19.43 -33.95
C LEU A 18 -15.18 -18.14 -33.91
N HIS A 19 -15.04 -17.48 -35.06
CA HIS A 19 -14.37 -16.17 -35.17
C HIS A 19 -15.17 -15.21 -36.08
N SER A 20 -16.44 -14.97 -35.74
CA SER A 20 -17.20 -13.86 -36.34
C SER A 20 -18.52 -13.63 -35.59
N ASN A 21 -18.49 -13.09 -34.37
CA ASN A 21 -19.70 -12.49 -33.76
C ASN A 21 -19.47 -11.55 -32.55
N LEU A 22 -18.26 -11.01 -32.35
CA LEU A 22 -18.00 -10.04 -31.27
C LEU A 22 -17.73 -8.60 -31.74
N SER A 23 -17.71 -8.34 -33.05
CA SER A 23 -17.56 -6.99 -33.63
C SER A 23 -18.88 -6.34 -34.08
N SER A 24 -20.02 -7.04 -34.00
CA SER A 24 -21.33 -6.55 -34.49
C SER A 24 -22.26 -5.99 -33.39
N LEU A 25 -21.86 -6.03 -32.12
CA LEU A 25 -22.66 -5.52 -30.99
C LEU A 25 -22.19 -4.17 -30.44
N ALA A 26 -20.98 -3.72 -30.79
CA ALA A 26 -20.43 -2.43 -30.35
C ALA A 26 -20.83 -1.21 -31.24
N SER A 27 -21.47 -1.44 -32.39
CA SER A 27 -21.85 -0.38 -33.34
C SER A 27 -23.32 0.06 -33.28
N ARG A 28 -24.15 -0.55 -32.42
CA ARG A 28 -25.59 -0.24 -32.29
C ARG A 28 -25.99 0.65 -31.10
N PHE A 29 -25.03 1.14 -30.30
CA PHE A 29 -25.33 1.99 -29.13
C PHE A 29 -24.91 3.47 -29.24
N VAL A 30 -24.35 3.90 -30.38
CA VAL A 30 -23.90 5.31 -30.58
C VAL A 30 -24.76 6.10 -31.58
N ARG A 31 -25.87 5.54 -32.09
CA ARG A 31 -26.71 6.23 -33.10
C ARG A 31 -28.17 6.43 -32.68
N ARG A 32 -28.41 6.90 -31.45
CA ARG A 32 -29.76 7.29 -30.99
C ARG A 32 -29.76 8.50 -30.03
N ALA A 33 -28.94 9.50 -30.33
CA ALA A 33 -28.92 10.78 -29.63
C ALA A 33 -28.77 11.97 -30.60
N LYS A 34 -29.51 11.93 -31.72
CA LYS A 34 -29.62 13.08 -32.63
C LYS A 34 -30.81 12.90 -33.58
N GLU A 35 -32.02 13.05 -33.06
CA GLU A 35 -33.27 13.32 -33.82
C GLU A 35 -34.46 13.20 -32.87
N VAL A 36 -34.76 14.26 -32.12
CA VAL A 36 -36.14 14.69 -31.83
C VAL A 36 -36.08 16.18 -31.51
N GLY A 37 -36.15 17.00 -32.55
CA GLY A 37 -36.38 18.42 -32.44
C GLY A 37 -37.53 18.78 -33.38
N GLY A 38 -38.62 19.27 -32.80
CA GLY A 38 -39.70 19.96 -33.53
C GLY A 38 -41.00 19.17 -33.71
N ALA A 39 -41.98 19.44 -32.85
CA ALA A 39 -43.34 19.82 -33.27
C ALA A 39 -44.19 20.20 -32.04
N THR A 40 -44.65 21.44 -32.06
CA THR A 40 -45.67 22.06 -31.20
C THR A 40 -47.04 21.42 -31.36
N THR A 41 -47.79 21.22 -30.27
CA THR A 41 -49.13 21.83 -30.05
C THR A 41 -49.68 21.57 -28.65
N SER A 42 -50.65 22.42 -28.30
CA SER A 42 -51.24 22.80 -27.02
C SER A 42 -52.20 21.81 -26.34
N ALA A 43 -52.39 22.10 -25.04
CA ALA A 43 -53.62 22.02 -24.24
C ALA A 43 -53.97 20.71 -23.51
N GLY A 44 -54.08 20.84 -22.18
CA GLY A 44 -55.21 20.27 -21.43
C GLY A 44 -54.90 19.19 -20.39
N SER A 45 -55.20 19.55 -19.13
CA SER A 45 -55.75 18.67 -18.08
C SER A 45 -54.81 17.77 -17.27
N SER A 46 -54.71 18.14 -15.99
CA SER A 46 -54.83 17.33 -14.77
C SER A 46 -54.75 15.81 -14.91
N ASP A 47 -53.76 15.17 -14.27
CA ASP A 47 -54.03 14.27 -13.13
C ASP A 47 -52.76 13.65 -12.54
N ALA A 48 -52.86 13.42 -11.23
CA ALA A 48 -51.83 12.92 -10.33
C ALA A 48 -51.47 11.43 -10.56
N ARG A 49 -50.18 11.10 -10.45
CA ARG A 49 -49.64 9.81 -9.95
C ARG A 49 -48.11 9.87 -9.89
N GLU A 50 -47.50 9.89 -8.71
CA GLU A 50 -47.16 8.75 -7.85
C GLU A 50 -45.79 8.11 -8.19
N THR A 51 -44.82 8.47 -7.34
CA THR A 51 -43.66 7.71 -6.83
C THR A 51 -43.06 6.57 -7.67
N ASN A 52 -41.83 6.77 -8.13
CA ASN A 52 -40.66 6.01 -7.67
C ASN A 52 -39.39 6.48 -8.39
N ARG A 53 -38.50 7.17 -7.67
CA ARG A 53 -37.14 7.41 -8.15
C ARG A 53 -36.15 6.98 -7.08
N GLN A 54 -35.63 5.76 -7.26
CA GLN A 54 -34.49 5.22 -6.53
C GLN A 54 -33.34 6.24 -6.57
N LYS A 55 -33.00 6.79 -5.40
CA LYS A 55 -31.76 7.52 -5.17
C LYS A 55 -30.63 6.51 -4.99
N THR A 56 -29.86 6.24 -6.03
CA THR A 56 -28.52 5.66 -5.89
C THR A 56 -27.58 6.73 -5.33
N SER A 57 -27.45 6.75 -4.01
CA SER A 57 -26.53 7.62 -3.28
C SER A 57 -25.12 7.03 -3.36
N THR A 58 -24.33 7.50 -4.31
CA THR A 58 -22.87 7.28 -4.33
C THR A 58 -22.28 8.29 -3.34
N SER A 59 -22.03 7.86 -2.10
CA SER A 59 -21.40 8.71 -1.07
C SER A 59 -19.90 8.88 -1.34
N GLN A 60 -19.55 9.84 -2.18
CA GLN A 60 -18.20 10.41 -2.19
C GLN A 60 -18.01 11.26 -0.93
N LYS A 61 -17.41 10.68 0.11
CA LYS A 61 -17.00 11.44 1.31
C LYS A 61 -15.67 12.14 1.01
N VAL A 62 -15.75 13.46 0.77
CA VAL A 62 -14.58 14.32 0.57
C VAL A 62 -14.01 14.71 1.95
N TRP A 63 -12.81 14.23 2.26
CA TRP A 63 -12.08 14.60 3.48
C TRP A 63 -11.23 15.85 3.21
N LYS A 64 -11.38 16.90 4.02
CA LYS A 64 -10.55 18.11 3.97
C LYS A 64 -9.26 17.89 4.77
N GLN A 65 -8.11 18.15 4.14
CA GLN A 65 -6.78 18.07 4.73
C GLN A 65 -6.55 19.14 5.80
N GLY A 66 -6.02 18.73 6.96
CA GLY A 66 -5.40 19.62 7.94
C GLY A 66 -3.90 19.70 7.67
N ASN A 67 -3.36 20.91 7.70
CA ASN A 67 -1.95 21.23 7.42
C ASN A 67 -1.11 20.96 8.68
N TRP A 68 -0.13 20.04 8.63
CA TRP A 68 0.82 19.78 9.72
C TRP A 68 2.24 19.82 9.17
N GLN A 69 3.01 20.82 9.60
CA GLN A 69 4.46 20.91 9.42
C GLN A 69 5.15 20.27 10.63
N GLY A 70 5.91 19.20 10.39
CA GLY A 70 6.78 18.58 11.40
C GLY A 70 8.17 19.21 11.35
N SER A 71 8.59 19.78 12.48
CA SER A 71 9.91 20.37 12.71
C SER A 71 10.93 19.27 13.04
N GLU A 72 12.06 19.27 12.34
CA GLU A 72 13.27 18.54 12.73
C GLU A 72 13.99 19.33 13.84
N GLY A 73 14.54 18.63 14.83
CA GLY A 73 15.36 19.21 15.89
C GLY A 73 16.03 18.10 16.69
N GLY A 74 17.35 17.96 16.54
CA GLY A 74 18.18 17.04 17.30
C GLY A 74 18.81 17.69 18.53
N GLU A 75 19.42 16.87 19.39
CA GLU A 75 20.72 17.16 20.03
C GLU A 75 21.18 15.94 20.85
N SER A 76 22.46 15.59 20.68
CA SER A 76 23.17 14.51 21.36
C SER A 76 24.12 15.11 22.41
N THR A 77 24.00 14.69 23.66
CA THR A 77 24.88 15.11 24.76
C THR A 77 25.98 14.08 25.05
N GLU A 78 27.22 14.57 25.03
CA GLU A 78 28.46 13.90 25.44
C GLU A 78 28.56 13.73 26.97
N CYS A 79 29.27 12.69 27.41
CA CYS A 79 29.80 12.57 28.76
C CYS A 79 31.24 11.99 28.77
N GLY A 80 32.17 12.76 29.34
CA GLY A 80 33.14 12.31 30.36
C GLY A 80 34.43 11.63 29.89
N GLU A 81 35.54 12.37 29.94
CA GLU A 81 36.91 11.92 29.70
C GLU A 81 37.42 10.85 30.69
N GLY A 82 38.14 9.88 30.12
CA GLY A 82 38.90 8.84 30.80
C GLY A 82 40.03 8.47 29.84
N ILE A 83 41.14 9.19 29.94
CA ILE A 83 42.19 9.31 28.92
C ILE A 83 43.19 8.16 29.09
N GLN A 84 42.93 7.01 28.47
CA GLN A 84 43.96 6.08 27.94
C GLN A 84 43.38 4.80 27.33
N GLY A 85 42.08 4.50 27.51
CA GLY A 85 41.39 3.39 26.83
C GLY A 85 40.58 3.78 25.58
N LYS A 86 40.50 5.09 25.25
CA LYS A 86 39.54 5.64 24.28
C LYS A 86 39.99 5.63 22.82
N CYS A 87 41.28 5.51 22.52
CA CYS A 87 41.73 5.46 21.12
C CYS A 87 41.30 4.16 20.41
N LEU A 88 41.19 3.04 21.12
CA LEU A 88 40.80 1.77 20.51
C LEU A 88 39.29 1.73 20.17
N GLN A 89 38.43 2.30 21.03
CA GLN A 89 36.97 2.31 20.82
C GLN A 89 36.51 3.29 19.74
N ILE A 90 37.17 4.44 19.59
CA ILE A 90 36.83 5.39 18.52
C ILE A 90 37.12 4.76 17.14
N SER A 91 38.19 3.96 17.00
CA SER A 91 38.49 3.29 15.73
C SER A 91 37.45 2.22 15.35
N LEU A 92 36.87 1.51 16.33
CA LEU A 92 35.84 0.50 16.10
C LEU A 92 34.48 1.14 15.73
N ALA A 93 34.16 2.29 16.31
CA ALA A 93 32.98 3.09 15.94
C ALA A 93 33.11 3.67 14.52
N ILE A 94 34.31 4.09 14.11
CA ILE A 94 34.54 4.57 12.73
C ILE A 94 34.49 3.40 11.73
N LEU A 95 35.00 2.20 12.08
CA LEU A 95 34.89 1.02 11.22
C LEU A 95 33.44 0.49 11.11
N SER A 96 32.62 0.63 12.16
CA SER A 96 31.19 0.25 12.11
C SER A 96 30.34 1.23 11.28
N PHE A 97 30.74 2.50 11.19
CA PHE A 97 30.18 3.44 10.22
C PHE A 97 30.61 3.16 8.77
N LEU A 98 31.77 2.52 8.55
CA LEU A 98 32.28 2.18 7.22
C LEU A 98 31.73 0.88 6.64
N VAL A 99 30.95 0.10 7.40
CA VAL A 99 29.96 -0.83 6.81
C VAL A 99 28.78 0.01 6.31
N ILE A 100 29.07 0.96 5.43
CA ILE A 100 28.09 1.61 4.58
C ILE A 100 27.58 0.47 3.73
N PHE A 101 26.39 -0.04 4.07
CA PHE A 101 25.65 -1.01 3.29
C PHE A 101 25.57 -0.49 1.86
N THR A 102 26.50 -0.91 1.00
CA THR A 102 26.36 -0.79 -0.44
C THR A 102 25.23 -1.74 -0.76
N SER A 103 23.99 -1.26 -0.67
CA SER A 103 22.83 -2.02 -1.09
C SER A 103 22.99 -2.18 -2.60
N ALA A 104 23.57 -3.30 -3.01
CA ALA A 104 23.71 -3.64 -4.41
C ALA A 104 22.30 -3.61 -5.00
N HIS A 105 22.07 -2.68 -5.93
CA HIS A 105 20.79 -2.54 -6.59
C HIS A 105 20.62 -3.71 -7.56
N THR A 106 19.94 -4.75 -7.09
CA THR A 106 19.47 -5.85 -7.93
C THR A 106 18.18 -5.41 -8.63
N ILE A 107 18.24 -5.37 -9.95
CA ILE A 107 17.11 -5.03 -10.82
C ILE A 107 16.52 -6.33 -11.35
N CYS A 108 15.21 -6.49 -11.21
CA CYS A 108 14.47 -7.65 -11.69
C CYS A 108 13.29 -7.20 -12.56
N ASN A 109 12.83 -8.07 -13.44
CA ASN A 109 11.61 -7.85 -14.18
C ASN A 109 10.40 -8.23 -13.31
N GLY A 110 9.32 -7.46 -13.38
CA GLY A 110 8.06 -7.75 -12.68
C GLY A 110 7.49 -9.14 -13.02
N SER A 111 7.74 -9.62 -14.24
CA SER A 111 7.35 -10.98 -14.66
C SER A 111 8.05 -12.09 -13.87
N GLU A 112 9.28 -11.88 -13.40
CA GLU A 112 10.05 -12.87 -12.60
C GLU A 112 9.54 -12.97 -11.15
N LEU A 113 8.83 -11.93 -10.70
CA LEU A 113 8.21 -11.85 -9.39
C LEU A 113 6.69 -12.02 -9.46
N SER A 114 6.14 -12.26 -10.66
CA SER A 114 4.71 -12.47 -10.86
C SER A 114 4.38 -13.95 -10.73
N VAL A 115 3.22 -14.24 -10.14
CA VAL A 115 2.73 -15.57 -9.82
C VAL A 115 1.27 -15.63 -10.26
N TRP A 116 0.94 -16.52 -11.20
CA TRP A 116 -0.41 -16.64 -11.76
C TRP A 116 -1.18 -17.85 -11.23
N SER A 117 -0.46 -18.77 -10.60
CA SER A 117 -0.98 -20.02 -10.05
C SER A 117 -0.10 -20.55 -8.91
N ASN A 118 -0.61 -21.52 -8.15
CA ASN A 118 0.12 -22.17 -7.06
C ASN A 118 1.41 -22.89 -7.50
N ALA A 119 1.53 -23.24 -8.78
CA ALA A 119 2.71 -23.89 -9.35
C ALA A 119 3.86 -22.90 -9.54
N ASP A 120 3.54 -21.65 -9.90
CA ASP A 120 4.54 -20.61 -10.20
C ASP A 120 5.29 -20.14 -8.95
N VAL A 121 4.72 -20.37 -7.75
CA VAL A 121 5.38 -20.03 -6.48
C VAL A 121 6.75 -20.70 -6.35
N GLY A 122 6.90 -21.93 -6.88
CA GLY A 122 8.18 -22.64 -6.86
C GLY A 122 9.18 -22.16 -7.92
N LEU A 123 8.75 -21.32 -8.86
CA LEU A 123 9.55 -20.76 -9.94
C LEU A 123 9.99 -19.32 -9.66
N LEU A 124 9.58 -18.75 -8.52
CA LEU A 124 10.02 -17.42 -8.09
C LEU A 124 11.54 -17.39 -7.96
N THR A 125 12.16 -16.36 -8.53
CA THR A 125 13.61 -16.17 -8.50
C THR A 125 14.13 -16.14 -7.06
N GLU A 126 15.10 -16.98 -6.71
CA GLU A 126 15.74 -16.95 -5.38
C GLU A 126 16.60 -15.69 -5.17
N LYS A 127 16.81 -14.89 -6.22
CA LYS A 127 17.63 -13.69 -6.15
C LYS A 127 16.86 -12.56 -5.45
N PRO A 128 17.42 -11.92 -4.41
CA PRO A 128 16.79 -10.78 -3.77
C PRO A 128 16.72 -9.62 -4.76
N CYS A 129 15.54 -9.03 -4.95
CA CYS A 129 15.28 -7.94 -5.89
C CYS A 129 15.00 -6.66 -5.12
N THR A 130 15.82 -5.63 -5.30
CA THR A 130 15.60 -4.31 -4.66
C THR A 130 14.76 -3.38 -5.52
N LYS A 131 14.92 -3.48 -6.84
CA LYS A 131 14.21 -2.66 -7.83
C LYS A 131 13.54 -3.55 -8.85
N VAL A 132 12.27 -3.30 -9.12
CA VAL A 132 11.46 -4.09 -10.04
C VAL A 132 10.97 -3.20 -11.17
N ILE A 133 11.16 -3.65 -12.40
CA ILE A 133 10.67 -2.97 -13.62
C ILE A 133 9.54 -3.79 -14.20
N GLY A 134 8.37 -3.18 -14.35
CA GLY A 134 7.15 -3.87 -14.78
C GLY A 134 6.21 -4.17 -13.61
N ASP A 135 5.04 -4.70 -13.95
CA ASP A 135 3.98 -4.99 -12.99
C ASP A 135 4.29 -6.29 -12.24
N ILE A 136 3.95 -6.34 -10.95
CA ILE A 136 3.97 -7.58 -10.16
C ILE A 136 2.52 -8.05 -10.06
N VAL A 137 2.23 -9.22 -10.62
CA VAL A 137 0.90 -9.83 -10.58
C VAL A 137 0.92 -11.05 -9.67
N ILE A 138 0.01 -11.09 -8.70
CA ILE A 138 -0.17 -12.22 -7.78
C ILE A 138 -1.63 -12.67 -7.92
N ALA A 139 -1.86 -13.72 -8.68
CA ALA A 139 -3.20 -14.17 -9.06
C ALA A 139 -3.44 -15.66 -8.79
N ASN A 140 -4.71 -16.01 -8.53
CA ASN A 140 -5.21 -17.39 -8.42
C ASN A 140 -4.39 -18.29 -7.47
N LEU A 141 -3.94 -17.71 -6.36
CA LEU A 141 -3.23 -18.44 -5.32
C LEU A 141 -4.20 -18.97 -4.28
N HIS A 142 -4.07 -20.26 -3.97
CA HIS A 142 -4.86 -20.92 -2.94
C HIS A 142 -3.91 -21.45 -1.86
N GLY A 143 -3.87 -20.76 -0.72
CA GLY A 143 -3.03 -21.09 0.43
C GLY A 143 -1.85 -20.13 0.65
N GLY A 144 -1.39 -20.05 1.89
CA GLY A 144 -0.34 -19.14 2.34
C GLY A 144 1.07 -19.70 2.17
N LYS A 145 1.53 -19.91 0.94
CA LYS A 145 2.96 -20.17 0.69
C LYS A 145 3.75 -18.88 0.83
N ARG A 146 4.72 -18.85 1.74
CA ARG A 146 5.57 -17.68 1.99
C ARG A 146 6.39 -17.32 0.75
N MET A 147 6.32 -16.06 0.34
CA MET A 147 7.07 -15.52 -0.82
C MET A 147 8.09 -14.50 -0.33
N GLU A 148 9.24 -14.99 0.15
CA GLU A 148 10.24 -14.17 0.86
C GLU A 148 10.88 -13.08 0.00
N ASN A 149 10.93 -13.27 -1.32
CA ASN A 149 11.56 -12.34 -2.26
C ASN A 149 10.95 -10.94 -2.24
N TYR A 150 9.64 -10.85 -1.98
CA TYR A 150 8.92 -9.57 -1.89
C TYR A 150 9.41 -8.68 -0.75
N TRP A 151 9.99 -9.26 0.30
CA TRP A 151 10.51 -8.50 1.44
C TRP A 151 11.65 -7.56 1.05
N THR A 152 12.43 -7.93 0.03
CA THR A 152 13.61 -7.16 -0.40
C THR A 152 13.29 -6.03 -1.36
N VAL A 153 12.08 -6.01 -1.92
CA VAL A 153 11.65 -5.02 -2.91
C VAL A 153 11.49 -3.65 -2.26
N GLN A 154 12.20 -2.65 -2.80
CA GLN A 154 12.20 -1.27 -2.34
C GLN A 154 11.54 -0.32 -3.34
N GLU A 155 11.77 -0.54 -4.64
CA GLU A 155 11.20 0.28 -5.70
C GLU A 155 10.47 -0.59 -6.72
N LEU A 156 9.24 -0.21 -7.05
CA LEU A 156 8.42 -0.84 -8.08
C LEU A 156 8.11 0.17 -9.17
N TYR A 157 8.63 -0.05 -10.37
CA TYR A 157 8.33 0.71 -11.59
C TYR A 157 7.26 0.00 -12.40
N GLY A 158 6.08 -0.10 -11.80
CA GLY A 158 4.90 -0.75 -12.32
C GLY A 158 3.78 -0.71 -11.28
N SER A 159 2.75 -1.50 -11.49
CA SER A 159 1.65 -1.70 -10.57
C SER A 159 1.81 -3.00 -9.79
N LEU A 160 1.33 -3.01 -8.55
CA LEU A 160 1.15 -4.24 -7.78
C LEU A 160 -0.31 -4.68 -7.90
N ILE A 161 -0.50 -5.85 -8.48
CA ILE A 161 -1.81 -6.41 -8.81
C ILE A 161 -1.98 -7.72 -8.05
N ILE A 162 -2.99 -7.81 -7.19
CA ILE A 162 -3.29 -9.00 -6.38
C ILE A 162 -4.74 -9.39 -6.61
N GLU A 163 -4.98 -10.55 -7.23
CA GLU A 163 -6.31 -10.90 -7.73
C GLU A 163 -6.72 -12.36 -7.45
N ASN A 164 -7.97 -12.57 -7.05
CA ASN A 164 -8.57 -13.91 -6.92
C ASN A 164 -7.76 -14.90 -6.05
N THR A 165 -7.13 -14.41 -4.99
CA THR A 165 -6.34 -15.26 -4.07
C THR A 165 -7.16 -15.66 -2.85
N THR A 166 -6.83 -16.79 -2.21
CA THR A 166 -7.49 -17.28 -0.99
C THR A 166 -6.46 -17.71 0.05
N ASP A 167 -6.64 -17.27 1.29
CA ASP A 167 -5.84 -17.63 2.46
C ASP A 167 -4.33 -17.36 2.33
N LEU A 168 -3.98 -16.25 1.66
CA LEU A 168 -2.58 -15.83 1.55
C LEU A 168 -1.96 -15.49 2.91
N GLY A 169 -2.76 -15.12 3.92
CA GLY A 169 -2.25 -14.72 5.23
C GLY A 169 -1.23 -13.58 5.07
N SER A 170 -0.07 -13.69 5.73
CA SER A 170 1.06 -12.74 5.64
C SER A 170 2.11 -13.10 4.60
N SER A 171 1.78 -13.97 3.64
CA SER A 171 2.75 -14.49 2.66
C SER A 171 3.21 -13.43 1.66
N VAL A 172 2.35 -12.44 1.37
CA VAL A 172 2.68 -11.30 0.51
C VAL A 172 3.09 -10.13 1.38
N ASN A 173 4.39 -9.88 1.45
CA ASN A 173 4.96 -8.90 2.36
C ASN A 173 5.91 -7.95 1.64
N PHE A 174 5.50 -6.68 1.52
CA PHE A 174 6.22 -5.59 0.89
C PHE A 174 6.59 -4.51 1.92
N GLN A 175 7.07 -4.91 3.10
CA GLN A 175 7.39 -3.97 4.19
C GLN A 175 8.48 -2.97 3.83
N ASN A 176 9.44 -3.34 2.99
CA ASN A 176 10.53 -2.45 2.54
C ASN A 176 10.20 -1.63 1.29
N LEU A 177 8.99 -1.77 0.73
CA LEU A 177 8.59 -1.02 -0.45
C LEU A 177 8.48 0.47 -0.09
N ARG A 178 9.32 1.28 -0.74
CA ARG A 178 9.45 2.73 -0.54
C ARG A 178 8.77 3.53 -1.64
N ARG A 179 8.86 3.04 -2.87
CA ARG A 179 8.39 3.75 -4.06
C ARG A 179 7.59 2.85 -4.99
N ILE A 180 6.46 3.37 -5.48
CA ILE A 180 5.70 2.78 -6.60
C ILE A 180 5.55 3.84 -7.70
N HIS A 181 5.89 3.47 -8.92
CA HIS A 181 5.73 4.28 -10.11
C HIS A 181 4.97 3.47 -11.18
N ALA A 182 3.65 3.56 -11.14
CA ALA A 182 2.77 2.95 -12.13
C ALA A 182 2.47 3.93 -13.28
N THR A 183 2.30 3.45 -14.50
CA THR A 183 1.92 4.31 -15.64
C THR A 183 0.57 3.95 -16.23
N ARG A 184 0.23 2.64 -16.29
CA ARG A 184 -0.95 2.14 -16.99
C ARG A 184 -2.12 1.80 -16.07
N TYR A 185 -1.85 1.26 -14.88
CA TYR A 185 -2.86 0.77 -13.95
C TYR A 185 -2.81 1.55 -12.63
N PRO A 186 -3.83 1.42 -11.75
CA PRO A 186 -3.71 1.87 -10.37
C PRO A 186 -2.41 1.36 -9.75
N ALA A 187 -1.78 2.15 -8.88
CA ALA A 187 -0.51 1.77 -8.26
C ALA A 187 -0.66 0.47 -7.45
N LEU A 188 -1.79 0.33 -6.75
CA LEU A 188 -2.22 -0.91 -6.10
C LEU A 188 -3.60 -1.30 -6.62
N ARG A 189 -3.72 -2.53 -7.10
CA ARG A 189 -5.00 -3.13 -7.51
C ARG A 189 -5.19 -4.46 -6.79
N ILE A 190 -6.15 -4.50 -5.88
CA ILE A 190 -6.40 -5.65 -5.02
C ILE A 190 -7.87 -6.04 -5.18
N VAL A 191 -8.12 -7.15 -5.88
CA VAL A 191 -9.47 -7.53 -6.31
C VAL A 191 -9.79 -8.99 -5.99
N GLY A 192 -10.97 -9.27 -5.41
CA GLY A 192 -11.47 -10.65 -5.33
C GLY A 192 -10.73 -11.56 -4.34
N ASN A 193 -9.98 -11.02 -3.38
CA ASN A 193 -9.13 -11.82 -2.50
C ASN A 193 -9.85 -12.24 -1.20
N ARG A 194 -9.68 -13.49 -0.77
CA ARG A 194 -10.18 -13.99 0.52
C ARG A 194 -9.05 -14.25 1.51
N GLY A 195 -9.18 -13.81 2.76
CA GLY A 195 -8.19 -14.06 3.80
C GLY A 195 -6.84 -13.35 3.59
N LEU A 196 -6.80 -12.30 2.77
CA LEU A 196 -5.59 -11.53 2.49
C LEU A 196 -5.22 -10.64 3.68
N LYS A 197 -4.03 -10.84 4.28
CA LYS A 197 -3.44 -9.89 5.24
C LYS A 197 -2.30 -9.15 4.57
N LEU A 198 -2.64 -8.02 3.98
CA LEU A 198 -1.68 -7.22 3.23
C LEU A 198 -0.70 -6.55 4.19
N ALA A 199 0.61 -6.75 3.97
CA ALA A 199 1.66 -6.02 4.66
C ALA A 199 2.40 -5.11 3.67
N ILE A 200 1.74 -4.01 3.29
CA ILE A 200 2.35 -2.94 2.50
C ILE A 200 2.54 -1.72 3.40
N GLY A 201 3.67 -1.04 3.25
CA GLY A 201 3.70 0.37 3.61
C GLY A 201 4.16 0.72 5.02
N ALA A 202 5.00 -0.10 5.65
CA ALA A 202 5.77 0.41 6.79
C ALA A 202 6.75 1.54 6.37
N ARG A 203 7.23 1.51 5.11
CA ARG A 203 8.24 2.43 4.57
C ARG A 203 7.84 3.11 3.26
N LEU A 204 6.57 2.99 2.85
CA LEU A 204 6.10 3.55 1.59
C LEU A 204 6.03 5.07 1.72
N GLY A 205 6.88 5.77 0.98
CA GLY A 205 6.99 7.23 1.04
C GLY A 205 6.56 7.92 -0.25
N SER A 206 6.49 7.21 -1.38
CA SER A 206 6.15 7.83 -2.67
C SER A 206 5.40 6.86 -3.58
N VAL A 207 4.23 7.27 -4.03
CA VAL A 207 3.39 6.54 -4.98
C VAL A 207 2.98 7.49 -6.08
N TYR A 208 3.37 7.17 -7.30
CA TYR A 208 2.92 7.84 -8.51
C TYR A 208 2.15 6.84 -9.37
N THR A 209 1.03 7.30 -9.93
CA THR A 209 0.36 6.59 -11.02
C THR A 209 -0.07 7.57 -12.11
N GLY A 210 0.03 7.15 -13.37
CA GLY A 210 -0.61 7.84 -14.51
C GLY A 210 -2.12 7.54 -14.63
N HIS A 211 -2.66 6.62 -13.83
CA HIS A 211 -4.06 6.20 -13.88
C HIS A 211 -4.97 7.12 -13.05
N ALA A 212 -6.23 7.30 -13.47
CA ALA A 212 -7.20 8.17 -12.79
C ALA A 212 -7.53 7.72 -11.36
N ILE A 213 -7.48 6.41 -11.12
CA ILE A 213 -7.63 5.77 -9.80
C ILE A 213 -6.24 5.44 -9.26
N THR A 214 -5.91 5.91 -8.06
CA THR A 214 -4.62 5.67 -7.41
C THR A 214 -4.54 4.27 -6.81
N TYR A 215 -5.57 3.91 -6.05
CA TYR A 215 -5.64 2.64 -5.36
C TYR A 215 -7.02 2.01 -5.57
N MET A 216 -7.06 0.73 -5.89
CA MET A 216 -8.29 -0.03 -6.14
C MET A 216 -8.38 -1.24 -5.21
N PHE A 217 -9.44 -1.31 -4.41
CA PHE A 217 -9.73 -2.41 -3.49
C PHE A 217 -11.19 -2.85 -3.67
N THR A 218 -11.43 -4.00 -4.30
CA THR A 218 -12.80 -4.49 -4.52
C THR A 218 -12.92 -5.99 -4.27
N ASP A 219 -14.08 -6.44 -3.81
CA ASP A 219 -14.44 -7.84 -3.64
C ASP A 219 -13.48 -8.62 -2.71
N ASN A 220 -12.90 -7.95 -1.71
CA ASN A 220 -11.96 -8.56 -0.77
C ASN A 220 -12.66 -8.96 0.54
N TRP A 221 -12.42 -10.17 1.05
CA TRP A 221 -13.05 -10.68 2.27
C TRP A 221 -12.11 -11.46 3.21
N PRO A 222 -11.94 -11.08 4.48
CA PRO A 222 -12.45 -9.86 5.09
C PRO A 222 -11.76 -8.65 4.46
N ALA A 223 -12.52 -7.59 4.26
CA ALA A 223 -11.97 -6.33 3.81
C ALA A 223 -11.27 -5.64 5.00
N TYR A 224 -10.01 -5.99 5.19
CA TYR A 224 -9.24 -5.50 6.31
C TYR A 224 -7.96 -4.80 5.84
N MET A 225 -8.01 -3.46 5.87
CA MET A 225 -6.85 -2.59 5.90
C MET A 225 -6.86 -1.87 7.23
N THR A 226 -5.72 -1.83 7.92
CA THR A 226 -5.64 -1.05 9.16
C THR A 226 -5.72 0.44 8.84
N GLU A 227 -6.15 1.26 9.80
CA GLU A 227 -6.10 2.72 9.62
C GLU A 227 -4.68 3.21 9.34
N SER A 228 -3.68 2.63 10.00
CA SER A 228 -2.27 2.97 9.75
C SER A 228 -1.88 2.73 8.31
N GLN A 229 -2.31 1.63 7.70
CA GLN A 229 -2.07 1.35 6.27
C GLN A 229 -2.81 2.34 5.38
N HIS A 230 -4.06 2.67 5.70
CA HIS A 230 -4.80 3.70 4.97
C HIS A 230 -4.10 5.05 5.00
N TYR A 231 -3.65 5.46 6.18
CA TYR A 231 -2.88 6.68 6.37
C TYR A 231 -1.58 6.65 5.56
N THR A 232 -0.78 5.59 5.66
CA THR A 232 0.44 5.47 4.85
C THR A 232 0.14 5.61 3.35
N LEU A 233 -0.86 4.90 2.82
CA LEU A 233 -1.21 5.02 1.40
C LEU A 233 -1.66 6.43 1.02
N PHE A 234 -2.41 7.10 1.90
CA PHE A 234 -2.86 8.47 1.67
C PHE A 234 -1.68 9.44 1.58
N TYR A 235 -0.72 9.35 2.49
CA TYR A 235 0.44 10.26 2.53
C TYR A 235 1.54 9.90 1.54
N ALA A 236 1.67 8.64 1.16
CA ALA A 236 2.63 8.23 0.15
C ALA A 236 2.23 8.70 -1.26
N ALA A 237 0.95 8.95 -1.52
CA ALA A 237 0.49 9.38 -2.84
C ALA A 237 1.06 10.75 -3.22
N ASN A 238 1.70 10.83 -4.39
CA ASN A 238 2.24 12.08 -4.92
C ASN A 238 1.13 13.06 -5.36
N SER A 239 -0.09 12.56 -5.55
CA SER A 239 -1.27 13.41 -5.79
C SER A 239 -1.73 14.06 -4.49
N LYS A 240 -2.04 15.37 -4.55
CA LYS A 240 -2.66 16.09 -3.43
C LYS A 240 -4.00 15.46 -2.98
N ARG A 241 -4.64 14.68 -3.85
CA ARG A 241 -5.91 13.97 -3.60
C ARG A 241 -5.83 12.57 -4.22
N PRO A 242 -5.29 11.56 -3.53
CA PRO A 242 -5.35 10.19 -4.01
C PRO A 242 -6.81 9.75 -4.18
N VAL A 243 -7.09 9.07 -5.29
CA VAL A 243 -8.42 8.49 -5.55
C VAL A 243 -8.39 7.04 -5.11
N PHE A 244 -9.16 6.74 -4.07
CA PHE A 244 -9.42 5.38 -3.61
C PHE A 244 -10.72 4.89 -4.23
N PHE A 245 -10.65 3.79 -4.98
CA PHE A 245 -11.83 3.05 -5.41
C PHE A 245 -11.99 1.85 -4.48
N THR A 246 -12.94 1.92 -3.57
CA THR A 246 -13.21 0.89 -2.56
C THR A 246 -14.67 0.46 -2.65
N ASP A 247 -14.92 -0.84 -2.48
CA ASP A 247 -16.28 -1.34 -2.32
C ASP A 247 -16.83 -1.10 -0.89
N ASN A 248 -18.10 -1.45 -0.66
CA ASN A 248 -18.76 -1.29 0.64
C ASN A 248 -18.19 -2.20 1.74
N HIS A 249 -17.36 -3.19 1.38
CA HIS A 249 -16.73 -4.07 2.36
C HIS A 249 -15.55 -3.39 3.03
N PHE A 250 -14.97 -2.36 2.41
CA PHE A 250 -13.83 -1.62 2.95
C PHE A 250 -14.17 -0.82 4.21
N ILE A 251 -14.04 -1.45 5.37
CA ILE A 251 -14.22 -0.78 6.67
C ILE A 251 -12.84 -0.40 7.21
N THR A 252 -12.46 0.86 7.06
CA THR A 252 -11.42 1.43 7.91
C THR A 252 -12.01 1.57 9.31
N LYS A 253 -11.58 0.73 10.26
CA LYS A 253 -11.93 0.97 11.66
C LYS A 253 -11.24 2.26 12.07
N GLN A 254 -12.02 3.32 12.28
CA GLN A 254 -11.50 4.56 12.82
C GLN A 254 -10.86 4.23 14.17
N CYS A 255 -9.57 4.50 14.31
CA CYS A 255 -8.90 4.65 15.58
C CYS A 255 -9.70 5.70 16.33
N ASP A 256 -10.14 5.36 17.54
CA ASP A 256 -10.76 6.32 18.44
C ASP A 256 -9.74 7.43 18.68
N GLY A 257 -9.83 8.52 17.92
CA GLY A 257 -8.92 9.65 18.03
C GLY A 257 -8.94 10.26 19.43
N TRP A 258 -10.02 10.01 20.18
CA TRP A 258 -10.11 10.32 21.59
C TRP A 258 -9.04 9.61 22.44
N TYR A 259 -8.79 8.33 22.18
CA TYR A 259 -7.77 7.55 22.91
C TYR A 259 -6.37 8.15 22.71
N TYR A 260 -5.97 8.42 21.46
CA TYR A 260 -4.65 9.00 21.18
C TYR A 260 -4.51 10.41 21.75
N LYS A 261 -5.55 11.26 21.61
CA LYS A 261 -5.55 12.61 22.21
C LYS A 261 -5.37 12.55 23.71
N LEU A 262 -6.07 11.65 24.39
CA LEU A 262 -5.97 11.44 25.83
C LEU A 262 -4.54 11.04 26.24
N TRP A 263 -3.94 10.05 25.57
CA TRP A 263 -2.57 9.63 25.86
C TRP A 263 -1.54 10.72 25.59
N THR A 264 -1.64 11.43 24.47
CA THR A 264 -0.74 12.56 24.19
C THR A 264 -0.84 13.66 25.25
N GLY A 265 -2.05 13.92 25.77
CA GLY A 265 -2.25 14.87 26.87
C GLY A 265 -1.60 14.40 28.18
N ILE A 266 -1.79 13.13 28.56
CA ILE A 266 -1.16 12.54 29.75
C ILE A 266 0.37 12.64 29.66
N PHE A 267 0.95 12.26 28.51
CA PHE A 267 2.39 12.34 28.29
C PHE A 267 2.92 13.79 28.36
N ALA A 268 2.21 14.75 27.75
CA ALA A 268 2.61 16.15 27.81
C ALA A 268 2.61 16.71 29.25
N ILE A 269 1.60 16.37 30.05
CA ILE A 269 1.52 16.77 31.46
C ILE A 269 2.68 16.14 32.26
N LEU A 270 2.98 14.86 32.03
CA LEU A 270 4.05 14.16 32.73
C LEU A 270 5.43 14.76 32.38
N CYS A 271 5.69 15.03 31.11
CA CYS A 271 6.91 15.72 30.67
C CYS A 271 7.02 17.12 31.27
N PHE A 272 5.92 17.87 31.35
CA PHE A 272 5.89 19.18 31.98
C PHE A 272 6.25 19.12 33.47
N LEU A 273 5.67 18.18 34.23
CA LEU A 273 5.97 18.00 35.66
C LEU A 273 7.44 17.63 35.89
N VAL A 274 7.99 16.71 35.10
CA VAL A 274 9.41 16.34 35.18
C VAL A 274 10.30 17.56 34.91
N THR A 275 9.95 18.38 33.92
CA THR A 275 10.69 19.61 33.59
C THR A 275 10.68 20.59 34.75
N VAL A 276 9.53 20.80 35.40
CA VAL A 276 9.40 21.67 36.59
C VAL A 276 10.27 21.17 37.75
N VAL A 277 10.27 19.86 38.02
CA VAL A 277 11.10 19.26 39.09
C VAL A 277 12.59 19.44 38.78
N LEU A 278 13.02 19.19 37.55
CA LEU A 278 14.42 19.35 37.14
C LEU A 278 14.88 20.81 37.25
N ILE A 279 14.04 21.76 36.83
CA ILE A 279 14.28 23.19 37.02
C ILE A 279 14.42 23.51 38.51
N GLY A 280 13.50 23.00 39.34
CA GLY A 280 13.58 23.13 40.80
C GLY A 280 14.89 22.59 41.37
N CYS A 281 15.29 21.37 41.03
CA CYS A 281 16.55 20.78 41.46
C CYS A 281 17.77 21.61 41.02
N ALA A 282 17.77 22.15 39.80
CA ALA A 282 18.86 22.98 39.29
C ALA A 282 19.01 24.30 40.06
N PHE A 283 17.91 24.95 40.43
CA PHE A 283 17.94 26.21 41.19
C PHE A 283 18.19 26.00 42.69
N TYR A 284 17.60 24.98 43.30
CA TYR A 284 17.68 24.74 44.74
C TYR A 284 18.89 23.87 45.16
N GLY A 285 19.35 22.95 44.32
CA GLY A 285 20.52 22.11 44.59
C GLY A 285 21.83 22.89 44.71
N ARG A 286 21.92 24.07 44.08
CA ARG A 286 23.13 24.91 44.07
C ARG A 286 23.44 25.66 45.39
N ARG A 287 22.56 25.58 46.40
CA ARG A 287 22.70 26.37 47.64
C ARG A 287 23.37 25.63 48.81
N ALA A 288 23.65 24.34 48.72
CA ALA A 288 24.17 23.56 49.86
C ALA A 288 25.69 23.72 50.10
N ASP A 289 26.50 23.93 49.07
CA ASP A 289 27.97 23.75 49.18
C ASP A 289 28.76 24.93 49.77
N LYS A 290 28.11 26.01 50.22
CA LYS A 290 28.82 27.17 50.77
C LYS A 290 29.00 27.19 52.29
N LYS A 291 28.42 26.24 53.03
CA LYS A 291 28.49 26.25 54.50
C LYS A 291 29.67 25.46 55.09
N ASP A 292 30.30 24.57 54.34
CA ASP A 292 31.36 23.69 54.88
C ASP A 292 32.81 24.20 54.63
N LYS A 293 32.98 25.44 54.16
CA LYS A 293 34.30 26.08 54.02
C LYS A 293 34.56 27.19 55.04
N MET A 294 33.74 27.29 56.09
CA MET A 294 33.91 28.29 57.16
C MET A 294 34.15 27.66 58.54
N MET A 295 34.58 26.39 58.60
CA MET A 295 35.15 25.77 59.80
C MET A 295 36.59 25.34 59.53
#